data_AF-A0A534YX24-F1
#
_entry.id   AF-A0A534YX24-F1
#
_cell.length_a   1.000
_cell.length_b   1.000
_cell.length_c   1.000
_cell.angle_alpha   90.00
_cell.angle_beta   90.00
_cell.angle_gamma   90.00
#
_symmetry.space_group_name_H-M   'P 1'
#
loop_
_entity.id
_entity.type
_entity.pdbx_description
1 polymer ?
#
loop_
_entity_poly.entity_id
_entity_poly.type
_entity_poly.pdbx_seq_one_letter_code
_entity_poly.pdbx_strand_id
1 'polypeptide(L)'
;MLTRLFARHRGAEAESAIRPNAATDWPFPFPPPGRARPTPPGAVPPGIAYRWPFRPVDTPPLPSRGVPAPVGLAEFKRQVAEWCDDVGVISLDDPAIAHERDEVLYVYPHARSLVCMIGEENKTAMQSRYLPSANSELYRCEERLWEMGRRTVKYINALGGEGLTTTIGWPQEVGQRWADKIWPLSHKLVAQAAGLGVIGLSRNFLHRKFGAYCLIDTVVTNLEWPAYDAPVEWNPCLQCNLCVASCPTEAIKPEGDFDFFACYNHTYRDSIPGFLDLVWDLAERPRKAFRKRWTDTQIAALWQALSFKVEYRCFNCVATCPAEIETAFHDDRQVRRRYVDETLKPLTYTRAVEDEQFVIDTPSARERYGIPPGEWRTPVDRRARSAEGVRLVSLRRIRTQSVDAMMRWMPQYFRSYEARGLAFTTHFLLSGPGGGAWTMRIADGRCEVRPGTIDTPDLTVRMPALLFLAIHRGEASPVWGLVTGRIRLAGRRRLFLHFPRLFPTEAPSSTLARWVFLARRSFARRRGSRDTASKAALR
;
A
#
# COMPACT_ATOMS: atom_id res chain seq x y z
N MET A 1 31.11 -9.52 16.79
CA MET A 1 29.97 -10.06 17.56
C MET A 1 28.69 -10.07 16.70
N LEU A 2 28.78 -10.60 15.47
CA LEU A 2 27.68 -10.71 14.49
C LEU A 2 27.72 -12.06 13.74
N THR A 3 28.38 -13.06 14.33
CA THR A 3 28.62 -14.38 13.72
C THR A 3 27.95 -15.53 14.51
N ARG A 4 27.03 -15.23 15.44
CA ARG A 4 26.36 -16.23 16.30
C ARG A 4 24.84 -16.34 16.13
N LEU A 5 24.26 -15.70 15.12
CA LEU A 5 22.82 -15.77 14.84
C LEU A 5 22.42 -16.77 13.73
N PHE A 6 23.38 -17.50 13.12
CA PHE A 6 23.10 -18.39 11.97
C PHE A 6 23.37 -19.89 12.21
N ALA A 7 23.51 -20.37 13.45
CA ALA A 7 24.02 -21.74 13.69
C ALA A 7 23.19 -22.65 14.62
N ARG A 8 21.92 -22.34 14.93
CA ARG A 8 21.06 -23.26 15.69
C ARG A 8 19.63 -23.27 15.16
N HIS A 9 19.43 -23.98 14.06
CA HIS A 9 18.21 -24.72 13.70
C HIS A 9 18.54 -25.59 12.48
N ARG A 10 19.29 -26.67 12.69
CA ARG A 10 19.30 -27.83 11.78
C ARG A 10 18.49 -28.91 12.50
N GLY A 11 17.33 -29.23 11.96
CA GLY A 11 16.45 -30.27 12.51
C GLY A 11 14.98 -29.92 12.40
N ALA A 12 14.47 -29.83 11.15
CA ALA A 12 13.09 -30.04 10.70
C ALA A 12 13.00 -29.48 9.27
N GLU A 13 13.52 -30.23 8.29
CA GLU A 13 13.32 -29.93 6.86
C GLU A 13 11.88 -30.29 6.48
N ALA A 14 11.04 -29.26 6.41
CA ALA A 14 10.01 -29.16 5.39
C ALA A 14 10.27 -27.80 4.72
N GLU A 15 10.73 -27.83 3.47
CA GLU A 15 10.97 -26.65 2.64
C GLU A 15 9.70 -25.79 2.56
N SER A 16 9.60 -24.73 3.37
CA SER A 16 8.69 -23.63 3.06
C SER A 16 9.39 -22.75 2.02
N ALA A 17 9.42 -23.22 0.77
CA ALA A 17 9.75 -22.36 -0.35
C ALA A 17 8.75 -21.20 -0.32
N ILE A 18 9.24 -19.97 -0.15
CA ILE A 18 8.41 -18.76 -0.23
C ILE A 18 7.93 -18.70 -1.69
N ARG A 19 6.70 -19.15 -1.95
CA ARG A 19 6.04 -19.09 -3.26
C ARG A 19 5.96 -17.61 -3.71
N PRO A 20 6.21 -17.28 -5.00
CA PRO A 20 6.04 -15.91 -5.48
C PRO A 20 4.57 -15.51 -5.33
N ASN A 21 4.30 -14.29 -4.83
CA ASN A 21 2.93 -13.83 -4.56
C ASN A 21 2.06 -13.95 -5.82
N ALA A 22 1.22 -14.97 -5.87
CA ALA A 22 0.16 -15.13 -6.85
C ALA A 22 -1.11 -14.40 -6.35
N ALA A 23 -2.01 -14.03 -7.27
CA ALA A 23 -3.37 -13.62 -6.90
C ALA A 23 -4.08 -14.69 -6.03
N THR A 24 -3.59 -15.93 -6.06
CA THR A 24 -4.06 -17.10 -5.29
C THR A 24 -3.33 -17.36 -3.97
N ASP A 25 -2.23 -16.67 -3.64
CA ASP A 25 -1.58 -16.79 -2.31
C ASP A 25 -2.32 -15.99 -1.22
N TRP A 26 -3.37 -15.30 -1.67
CA TRP A 26 -4.52 -14.92 -0.88
C TRP A 26 -5.45 -16.14 -0.85
N PRO A 27 -5.71 -16.77 0.30
CA PRO A 27 -6.62 -17.90 0.37
C PRO A 27 -8.06 -17.39 0.26
N PHE A 28 -8.46 -16.80 -0.86
CA PHE A 28 -9.86 -16.61 -1.20
C PHE A 28 -10.05 -16.29 -2.69
N PRO A 29 -10.83 -17.09 -3.44
CA PRO A 29 -11.41 -16.62 -4.69
C PRO A 29 -12.39 -15.50 -4.33
N PHE A 30 -12.14 -14.27 -4.78
CA PHE A 30 -13.14 -13.21 -4.65
C PHE A 30 -14.40 -13.64 -5.43
N PRO A 31 -15.60 -13.64 -4.83
CA PRO A 31 -16.72 -13.07 -5.56
C PRO A 31 -16.43 -11.57 -5.73
N PRO A 32 -16.69 -10.99 -6.92
CA PRO A 32 -16.46 -9.58 -7.17
C PRO A 32 -17.11 -8.74 -6.06
N PRO A 33 -16.53 -7.57 -5.72
CA PRO A 33 -17.15 -6.68 -4.76
C PRO A 33 -18.63 -6.53 -5.11
N GLY A 34 -19.51 -6.96 -4.20
CA GLY A 34 -20.93 -6.79 -4.39
C GLY A 34 -21.20 -5.34 -4.76
N ARG A 35 -21.98 -5.13 -5.82
CA ARG A 35 -22.38 -3.80 -6.33
C ARG A 35 -22.55 -2.84 -5.16
N ALA A 36 -21.90 -1.67 -5.22
CA ALA A 36 -22.25 -0.56 -4.34
C ALA A 36 -23.78 -0.39 -4.40
N ARG A 37 -24.48 -0.56 -3.27
CA ARG A 37 -25.90 -0.23 -3.23
C ARG A 37 -26.00 1.28 -3.37
N PRO A 38 -26.68 1.81 -4.40
CA PRO A 38 -26.87 3.25 -4.52
C PRO A 38 -27.60 3.74 -3.27
N THR A 39 -27.05 4.77 -2.63
CA THR A 39 -27.74 5.49 -1.57
C THR A 39 -28.98 6.14 -2.20
N PRO A 40 -30.19 5.99 -1.61
CA PRO A 40 -31.40 6.62 -2.14
C PRO A 40 -31.19 8.14 -2.31
N PRO A 41 -31.71 8.76 -3.40
CA PRO A 41 -31.44 10.17 -3.76
C PRO A 41 -31.81 11.27 -2.74
N GLY A 42 -32.28 10.94 -1.55
CA GLY A 42 -32.77 11.92 -0.56
C GLY A 42 -32.19 11.80 0.86
N ALA A 43 -31.18 10.94 1.10
CA ALA A 43 -30.76 10.61 2.47
C ALA A 43 -29.36 11.13 2.88
N VAL A 44 -28.75 12.02 2.09
CA VAL A 44 -27.39 12.53 2.35
C VAL A 44 -27.42 14.04 2.61
N PRO A 45 -26.90 14.54 3.75
CA PRO A 45 -26.82 15.98 4.02
C PRO A 45 -25.99 16.74 2.97
N PRO A 46 -26.32 18.00 2.65
CA PRO A 46 -25.75 18.74 1.50
C PRO A 46 -24.22 18.97 1.53
N GLY A 47 -23.60 18.96 2.71
CA GLY A 47 -22.16 19.28 2.87
C GLY A 47 -21.17 18.18 2.50
N ILE A 48 -21.67 17.01 2.07
CA ILE A 48 -20.87 15.81 1.73
C ILE A 48 -21.39 15.11 0.47
N ALA A 49 -22.30 15.76 -0.27
CA ALA A 49 -22.92 15.21 -1.46
C ALA A 49 -21.93 15.23 -2.65
N TYR A 50 -20.98 14.30 -2.66
CA TYR A 50 -20.14 14.04 -3.82
C TYR A 50 -20.81 12.99 -4.72
N ARG A 51 -20.98 13.35 -6.00
CA ARG A 51 -21.73 12.58 -6.99
C ARG A 51 -20.89 11.43 -7.52
N TRP A 52 -21.26 10.23 -7.10
CA TRP A 52 -20.88 8.97 -7.72
C TRP A 52 -21.22 8.97 -9.22
N PRO A 53 -20.25 8.77 -10.15
CA PRO A 53 -20.53 8.68 -11.58
C PRO A 53 -20.87 7.26 -12.05
N PHE A 54 -20.65 6.22 -11.24
CA PHE A 54 -21.20 4.88 -11.50
C PHE A 54 -22.69 4.87 -11.15
N ARG A 55 -23.48 5.69 -11.84
CA ARG A 55 -24.89 5.34 -11.96
C ARG A 55 -24.90 3.99 -12.67
N PRO A 56 -25.53 2.95 -12.09
CA PRO A 56 -26.02 1.86 -12.93
C PRO A 56 -26.74 2.58 -14.07
N VAL A 57 -26.24 2.41 -15.29
CA VAL A 57 -26.99 2.95 -16.41
C VAL A 57 -28.30 2.17 -16.35
N ASP A 58 -29.41 2.84 -16.09
CA ASP A 58 -30.73 2.20 -16.07
C ASP A 58 -31.09 1.64 -17.46
N THR A 59 -30.28 1.98 -18.47
CA THR A 59 -30.31 1.41 -19.80
C THR A 59 -29.43 0.16 -19.89
N PRO A 60 -29.78 -0.81 -20.74
CA PRO A 60 -28.94 -1.97 -21.02
C PRO A 60 -27.50 -1.54 -21.37
N PRO A 61 -26.47 -2.30 -20.94
CA PRO A 61 -25.10 -2.02 -21.36
C PRO A 61 -25.05 -1.92 -22.88
N LEU A 62 -24.28 -0.96 -23.40
CA LEU A 62 -24.08 -0.80 -24.85
C LEU A 62 -23.69 -2.16 -25.45
N PRO A 63 -24.27 -2.57 -26.58
CA PRO A 63 -23.88 -3.80 -27.23
C PRO A 63 -22.37 -3.75 -27.48
N SER A 64 -21.66 -4.77 -27.01
CA SER A 64 -20.21 -4.78 -27.09
C SER A 64 -19.76 -4.90 -28.54
N ARG A 65 -18.86 -4.02 -28.98
CA ARG A 65 -18.26 -4.01 -30.31
C ARG A 65 -16.88 -4.63 -30.28
N GLY A 66 -16.81 -5.93 -29.96
CA GLY A 66 -15.58 -6.71 -30.09
C GLY A 66 -15.17 -6.82 -31.55
N VAL A 67 -13.88 -6.71 -31.84
CA VAL A 67 -13.34 -6.80 -33.20
C VAL A 67 -12.32 -7.94 -33.23
N PRO A 68 -12.57 -9.03 -33.97
CA PRO A 68 -11.56 -10.06 -34.18
C PRO A 68 -10.31 -9.43 -34.79
N ALA A 69 -9.15 -9.60 -34.13
CA ALA A 69 -7.91 -9.02 -34.61
C ALA A 69 -7.55 -9.60 -35.99
N PRO A 70 -7.28 -8.76 -37.01
CA PRO A 70 -6.98 -9.24 -38.37
C PRO A 70 -5.57 -9.82 -38.50
N VAL A 71 -4.73 -9.71 -37.45
CA VAL A 71 -3.38 -10.27 -37.36
C VAL A 71 -3.26 -11.18 -36.14
N GLY A 72 -2.39 -12.19 -36.23
CA GLY A 72 -2.12 -13.08 -35.11
C GLY A 72 -1.49 -12.35 -33.92
N LEU A 73 -1.70 -12.85 -32.69
CA LEU A 73 -1.18 -12.20 -31.48
C LEU A 73 0.34 -12.01 -31.51
N ALA A 74 1.08 -13.01 -31.99
CA ALA A 74 2.53 -12.92 -32.10
C ALA A 74 2.99 -11.81 -33.08
N GLU A 75 2.23 -11.58 -34.15
CA GLU A 75 2.52 -10.50 -35.10
C GLU A 75 2.23 -9.13 -34.49
N PHE A 76 1.07 -8.99 -33.84
CA PHE A 76 0.72 -7.78 -33.11
C PHE A 76 1.80 -7.42 -32.08
N LYS A 77 2.22 -8.39 -31.26
CA LYS A 77 3.26 -8.21 -30.24
C LYS A 77 4.61 -7.81 -30.86
N ARG A 78 5.01 -8.41 -31.99
CA ARG A 78 6.25 -8.01 -32.68
C ARG A 78 6.22 -6.54 -33.08
N GLN A 79 5.11 -6.06 -33.62
CA GLN A 79 4.97 -4.65 -34.00
C GLN A 79 5.02 -3.71 -32.79
N VAL A 80 4.34 -4.07 -31.69
CA VAL A 80 4.33 -3.25 -30.46
C VAL A 80 5.71 -3.24 -29.78
N ALA A 81 6.43 -4.37 -29.82
CA ALA A 81 7.79 -4.49 -29.28
C ALA A 81 8.85 -3.67 -30.04
N GLU A 82 8.52 -3.09 -31.21
CA GLU A 82 9.38 -2.08 -31.84
C GLU A 82 9.37 -0.75 -31.08
N TRP A 83 8.39 -0.53 -30.20
CA TRP A 83 8.23 0.70 -29.45
C TRP A 83 8.51 0.52 -27.97
N CYS A 84 8.15 -0.61 -27.37
CA CYS A 84 8.36 -0.91 -25.93
C CYS A 84 9.39 -2.00 -25.67
N ASP A 85 9.87 -2.10 -24.44
CA ASP A 85 10.97 -3.01 -24.07
C ASP A 85 10.51 -4.47 -23.88
N ASP A 86 9.24 -4.70 -23.54
CA ASP A 86 8.53 -6.00 -23.62
C ASP A 86 7.01 -5.75 -23.70
N VAL A 87 6.24 -6.73 -24.19
CA VAL A 87 4.79 -6.65 -24.34
C VAL A 87 4.11 -7.99 -24.04
N GLY A 88 2.96 -7.92 -23.36
CA GLY A 88 2.10 -9.05 -23.09
C GLY A 88 0.63 -8.68 -23.25
N VAL A 89 -0.22 -9.62 -23.61
CA VAL A 89 -1.64 -9.38 -23.87
C VAL A 89 -2.48 -10.44 -23.17
N ILE A 90 -3.47 -9.99 -22.39
CA ILE A 90 -4.46 -10.85 -21.74
C ILE A 90 -5.88 -10.51 -22.19
N SER A 91 -6.79 -11.46 -22.01
CA SER A 91 -8.22 -11.22 -22.14
C SER A 91 -8.72 -10.35 -20.99
N LEU A 92 -9.74 -9.52 -21.24
CA LEU A 92 -10.49 -8.84 -20.18
C LEU A 92 -11.14 -9.84 -19.21
N ASP A 93 -11.46 -11.04 -19.68
CA ASP A 93 -12.09 -12.09 -18.87
C ASP A 93 -11.06 -12.96 -18.13
N ASP A 94 -9.78 -12.55 -18.09
CA ASP A 94 -8.75 -13.25 -17.32
C ASP A 94 -9.09 -13.27 -15.82
N PRO A 95 -9.03 -14.44 -15.15
CA PRO A 95 -9.37 -14.57 -13.73
C PRO A 95 -8.57 -13.64 -12.80
N ALA A 96 -7.33 -13.28 -13.15
CA ALA A 96 -6.47 -12.44 -12.33
C ALA A 96 -7.01 -11.01 -12.15
N ILE A 97 -7.81 -10.53 -13.11
CA ILE A 97 -8.38 -9.18 -13.11
C ILE A 97 -9.91 -9.15 -13.07
N ALA A 98 -10.57 -10.30 -12.83
CA ALA A 98 -12.03 -10.40 -12.81
C ALA A 98 -12.70 -9.39 -11.85
N HIS A 99 -12.03 -9.03 -10.75
CA HIS A 99 -12.50 -8.04 -9.77
C HIS A 99 -12.40 -6.58 -10.25
N GLU A 100 -11.66 -6.31 -11.33
CA GLU A 100 -11.49 -4.98 -11.95
C GLU A 100 -12.28 -4.84 -13.26
N ARG A 101 -12.84 -5.93 -13.78
CA ARG A 101 -13.52 -5.99 -15.08
C ARG A 101 -14.57 -4.89 -15.28
N ASP A 102 -15.45 -4.69 -14.30
CA ASP A 102 -16.51 -3.69 -14.39
C ASP A 102 -15.94 -2.25 -14.41
N GLU A 103 -14.82 -2.01 -13.75
CA GLU A 103 -14.14 -0.71 -13.78
C GLU A 103 -13.43 -0.47 -15.11
N VAL A 104 -12.85 -1.51 -15.71
CA VAL A 104 -12.29 -1.44 -17.07
C VAL A 104 -13.39 -1.15 -18.09
N LEU A 105 -14.56 -1.81 -17.98
CA LEU A 105 -15.70 -1.56 -18.86
C LEU A 105 -16.34 -0.19 -18.64
N TYR A 106 -16.24 0.37 -17.45
CA TYR A 106 -16.64 1.76 -17.21
C TYR A 106 -15.75 2.73 -18.00
N VAL A 107 -14.44 2.48 -18.03
CA VAL A 107 -13.49 3.30 -18.82
C VAL A 107 -13.71 3.08 -20.32
N TYR A 108 -13.88 1.83 -20.75
CA TYR A 108 -14.12 1.49 -22.13
C TYR A 108 -15.12 0.33 -22.27
N PRO A 109 -16.40 0.61 -22.61
CA PRO A 109 -17.46 -0.41 -22.63
C PRO A 109 -17.27 -1.55 -23.63
N HIS A 110 -16.39 -1.39 -24.61
CA HIS A 110 -16.11 -2.40 -25.62
C HIS A 110 -14.80 -3.15 -25.37
N ALA A 111 -14.17 -2.95 -24.21
CA ALA A 111 -12.94 -3.65 -23.86
C ALA A 111 -13.08 -5.17 -24.01
N ARG A 112 -12.04 -5.77 -24.58
CA ARG A 112 -11.89 -7.22 -24.82
C ARG A 112 -10.53 -7.73 -24.43
N SER A 113 -9.50 -6.92 -24.63
CA SER A 113 -8.12 -7.29 -24.31
C SER A 113 -7.38 -6.16 -23.63
N LEU A 114 -6.35 -6.53 -22.87
CA LEU A 114 -5.44 -5.62 -22.21
C LEU A 114 -4.02 -5.86 -22.72
N VAL A 115 -3.44 -4.84 -23.35
CA VAL A 115 -2.08 -4.86 -23.90
C VAL A 115 -1.15 -4.20 -22.89
N CYS A 116 -0.39 -5.01 -22.17
CA CYS A 116 0.58 -4.58 -21.17
C CYS A 116 1.94 -4.32 -21.82
N MET A 117 2.50 -3.13 -21.61
CA MET A 117 3.80 -2.72 -22.13
C MET A 117 4.77 -2.48 -20.97
N ILE A 118 6.04 -2.84 -21.18
CA ILE A 118 7.13 -2.64 -20.22
C ILE A 118 8.08 -1.58 -20.74
N GLY A 119 8.48 -0.68 -19.84
CA GLY A 119 9.57 0.28 -20.06
C GLY A 119 10.71 -0.02 -19.10
N GLU A 120 11.91 -0.26 -19.61
CA GLU A 120 13.12 -0.45 -18.81
C GLU A 120 13.54 0.86 -18.16
N GLU A 121 13.76 0.86 -16.85
CA GLU A 121 14.34 2.00 -16.15
C GLU A 121 15.87 1.91 -16.12
N ASN A 122 16.55 3.04 -16.20
CA ASN A 122 17.99 3.12 -16.00
C ASN A 122 18.36 2.70 -14.56
N LYS A 123 18.89 1.49 -14.43
CA LYS A 123 19.33 0.91 -13.15
C LYS A 123 20.26 1.84 -12.36
N THR A 124 21.22 2.49 -13.01
CA THR A 124 22.17 3.38 -12.34
C THR A 124 21.49 4.62 -11.76
N ALA A 125 20.50 5.18 -12.46
CA ALA A 125 19.70 6.28 -11.95
C ALA A 125 18.85 5.85 -10.74
N MET A 126 18.24 4.66 -10.79
CA MET A 126 17.47 4.10 -9.67
C MET A 126 18.35 3.76 -8.46
N GLN A 127 19.58 3.33 -8.70
CA GLN A 127 20.62 3.11 -7.69
C GLN A 127 21.37 4.38 -7.31
N SER A 128 21.01 5.54 -7.84
CA SER A 128 21.67 6.79 -7.48
C SER A 128 21.38 7.15 -6.02
N ARG A 129 22.40 7.71 -5.36
CA ARG A 129 22.23 8.39 -4.07
C ARG A 129 21.59 9.77 -4.23
N TYR A 130 21.67 10.34 -5.42
CA TYR A 130 20.98 11.57 -5.76
C TYR A 130 19.54 11.24 -6.16
N LEU A 131 18.63 11.32 -5.17
CA LEU A 131 17.21 10.98 -5.32
C LEU A 131 16.53 11.63 -6.55
N PRO A 132 16.81 12.90 -6.92
CA PRO A 132 16.24 13.49 -8.13
C PRO A 132 16.59 12.74 -9.42
N SER A 133 17.70 12.00 -9.49
CA SER A 133 18.00 11.12 -10.64
C SER A 133 16.96 10.01 -10.78
N ALA A 134 16.57 9.36 -9.67
CA ALA A 134 15.58 8.29 -9.70
C ALA A 134 14.18 8.83 -10.01
N ASN A 135 13.80 9.97 -9.44
CA ASN A 135 12.54 10.65 -9.81
C ASN A 135 12.52 11.02 -11.30
N SER A 136 13.60 11.63 -11.81
CA SER A 136 13.68 11.97 -13.23
C SER A 136 13.61 10.73 -14.11
N GLU A 137 14.27 9.63 -13.74
CA GLU A 137 14.23 8.38 -14.51
C GLU A 137 12.81 7.82 -14.60
N LEU A 138 12.11 7.72 -13.47
CA LEU A 138 10.72 7.31 -13.41
C LEU A 138 9.87 8.12 -14.40
N TYR A 139 10.01 9.45 -14.39
CA TYR A 139 9.24 10.34 -15.26
C TYR A 139 9.59 10.26 -16.73
N ARG A 140 10.86 10.04 -17.08
CA ARG A 140 11.27 9.83 -18.47
C ARG A 140 10.75 8.50 -19.00
N CYS A 141 10.78 7.45 -18.17
CA CYS A 141 10.24 6.16 -18.54
C CYS A 141 8.70 6.21 -18.68
N GLU A 142 8.00 6.93 -17.81
CA GLU A 142 6.55 7.21 -17.95
C GLU A 142 6.22 7.96 -19.25
N GLU A 143 6.92 9.06 -19.56
CA GLU A 143 6.75 9.82 -20.81
C GLU A 143 6.95 8.92 -22.04
N ARG A 144 7.94 8.05 -21.98
CA ARG A 144 8.24 7.10 -23.07
C ARG A 144 7.13 6.06 -23.22
N LEU A 145 6.63 5.48 -22.13
CA LEU A 145 5.54 4.52 -22.17
C LEU A 145 4.23 5.14 -22.68
N TRP A 146 3.92 6.39 -22.32
CA TRP A 146 2.78 7.10 -22.90
C TRP A 146 2.90 7.26 -24.42
N GLU A 147 4.09 7.60 -24.91
CA GLU A 147 4.34 7.64 -26.36
C GLU A 147 4.10 6.27 -27.02
N MET A 148 4.62 5.20 -26.41
CA MET A 148 4.42 3.82 -26.89
C MET A 148 2.93 3.43 -26.89
N GLY A 149 2.20 3.80 -25.85
CA GLY A 149 0.76 3.57 -25.76
C GLY A 149 -0.02 4.27 -26.86
N ARG A 150 0.31 5.53 -27.18
CA ARG A 150 -0.31 6.25 -28.31
C ARG A 150 -0.03 5.58 -29.66
N ARG A 151 1.19 5.07 -29.87
CA ARG A 151 1.54 4.32 -31.10
C ARG A 151 0.78 3.00 -31.19
N THR A 152 0.68 2.29 -30.06
CA THR A 152 -0.10 1.05 -29.95
C THR A 152 -1.57 1.29 -30.27
N VAL A 153 -2.19 2.35 -29.74
CA VAL A 153 -3.57 2.72 -30.09
C VAL A 153 -3.72 3.06 -31.57
N LYS A 154 -2.77 3.81 -32.17
CA LYS A 154 -2.80 4.08 -33.62
C LYS A 154 -2.74 2.80 -34.45
N TYR A 155 -1.91 1.85 -34.04
CA TYR A 155 -1.81 0.56 -34.71
C TYR A 155 -3.10 -0.27 -34.55
N ILE A 156 -3.67 -0.31 -33.36
CA ILE A 156 -5.00 -0.90 -33.11
C ILE A 156 -6.06 -0.30 -34.05
N ASN A 157 -6.07 1.02 -34.21
CA ASN A 157 -7.00 1.70 -35.10
C ASN A 157 -6.77 1.32 -36.58
N ALA A 158 -5.51 1.17 -37.00
CA ALA A 158 -5.17 0.71 -38.35
C ALA A 158 -5.62 -0.74 -38.63
N LEU A 159 -5.76 -1.55 -37.58
CA LEU A 159 -6.30 -2.91 -37.64
C LEU A 159 -7.84 -2.95 -37.56
N GLY A 160 -8.52 -1.80 -37.57
CA GLY A 160 -9.98 -1.69 -37.47
C GLY A 160 -10.53 -1.80 -36.04
N GLY A 161 -9.67 -1.84 -35.04
CA GLY A 161 -10.05 -1.76 -33.63
C GLY A 161 -10.14 -0.33 -33.10
N GLU A 162 -10.43 -0.23 -31.81
CA GLU A 162 -10.48 1.01 -31.04
C GLU A 162 -9.90 0.70 -29.65
N GLY A 163 -9.09 1.61 -29.12
CA GLY A 163 -8.51 1.45 -27.78
C GLY A 163 -8.07 2.78 -27.17
N LEU A 164 -7.69 2.70 -25.90
CA LEU A 164 -7.16 3.84 -25.16
C LEU A 164 -6.04 3.40 -24.22
N THR A 165 -5.14 4.32 -23.91
CA THR A 165 -4.18 4.15 -22.83
C THR A 165 -4.86 4.43 -21.50
N THR A 166 -4.68 3.56 -20.53
CA THR A 166 -4.84 3.98 -19.13
C THR A 166 -3.62 4.78 -18.71
N THR A 167 -3.58 5.24 -17.47
CA THR A 167 -2.49 6.08 -16.97
C THR A 167 -1.61 5.32 -16.00
N ILE A 168 -0.33 5.21 -16.34
CA ILE A 168 0.77 4.59 -15.57
C ILE A 168 0.94 5.22 -14.20
N GLY A 169 0.65 6.52 -14.12
CA GLY A 169 0.89 7.36 -12.97
C GLY A 169 -0.06 8.55 -12.92
N TRP A 170 0.08 9.30 -11.82
CA TRP A 170 -0.79 10.38 -11.36
C TRP A 170 -2.21 9.91 -10.98
N PRO A 171 -2.77 10.41 -9.87
CA PRO A 171 -4.04 9.92 -9.39
C PRO A 171 -5.19 10.47 -10.26
N GLN A 172 -5.72 9.62 -11.14
CA GLN A 172 -6.67 9.98 -12.18
C GLN A 172 -7.99 10.51 -11.64
N GLU A 173 -8.39 10.00 -10.47
CA GLU A 173 -9.72 10.25 -9.94
C GLU A 173 -9.69 10.68 -8.46
N VAL A 174 -8.70 11.48 -8.02
CA VAL A 174 -8.69 11.99 -6.63
C VAL A 174 -9.96 12.76 -6.32
N GLY A 175 -10.39 13.64 -7.23
CA GLY A 175 -11.61 14.41 -7.04
C GLY A 175 -12.84 13.52 -6.88
N GLN A 176 -12.85 12.35 -7.53
CA GLN A 176 -14.03 11.48 -7.63
C GLN A 176 -14.07 10.33 -6.63
N ARG A 177 -12.96 9.60 -6.51
CA ARG A 177 -12.87 8.34 -5.77
C ARG A 177 -12.05 8.47 -4.49
N TRP A 178 -11.42 9.61 -4.18
CA TRP A 178 -10.61 9.70 -2.95
C TRP A 178 -11.47 9.55 -1.67
N ALA A 179 -11.10 8.73 -0.69
CA ALA A 179 -9.88 7.93 -0.57
C ALA A 179 -10.12 6.42 -0.76
N ASP A 180 -10.73 6.04 -1.86
CA ASP A 180 -10.90 4.67 -2.36
C ASP A 180 -9.90 4.40 -3.52
N LYS A 181 -10.08 3.31 -4.26
CA LYS A 181 -9.37 3.00 -5.49
C LYS A 181 -9.59 4.14 -6.51
N ILE A 182 -8.54 4.86 -6.87
CA ILE A 182 -8.59 6.05 -7.77
C ILE A 182 -8.08 5.74 -9.19
N TRP A 183 -7.95 4.45 -9.54
CA TRP A 183 -7.50 3.94 -10.83
C TRP A 183 -8.46 2.83 -11.31
N PRO A 184 -8.56 2.58 -12.62
CA PRO A 184 -9.49 1.57 -13.15
C PRO A 184 -8.95 0.14 -13.12
N LEU A 185 -7.63 -0.05 -13.26
CA LEU A 185 -7.01 -1.37 -13.32
C LEU A 185 -5.63 -1.37 -12.67
N SER A 186 -5.15 -2.56 -12.32
CA SER A 186 -3.81 -2.80 -11.78
C SER A 186 -2.86 -3.29 -12.87
N HIS A 187 -1.99 -2.40 -13.35
CA HIS A 187 -0.96 -2.74 -14.35
C HIS A 187 -0.10 -3.94 -13.93
N LYS A 188 0.21 -4.07 -12.64
CA LYS A 188 1.03 -5.17 -12.11
C LYS A 188 0.33 -6.53 -12.25
N LEU A 189 -0.99 -6.57 -12.04
CA LEU A 189 -1.77 -7.82 -12.18
C LEU A 189 -1.87 -8.22 -13.65
N VAL A 190 -2.10 -7.25 -14.54
CA VAL A 190 -2.10 -7.48 -15.99
C VAL A 190 -0.74 -8.02 -16.45
N ALA A 191 0.37 -7.40 -16.03
CA ALA A 191 1.72 -7.82 -16.40
C ALA A 191 2.07 -9.24 -15.93
N GLN A 192 1.67 -9.59 -14.71
CA GLN A 192 1.88 -10.94 -14.17
C GLN A 192 1.01 -11.97 -14.90
N ALA A 193 -0.26 -11.66 -15.18
CA ALA A 193 -1.15 -12.52 -15.94
C ALA A 193 -0.64 -12.74 -17.38
N ALA A 194 -0.04 -11.71 -17.99
CA ALA A 194 0.57 -11.76 -19.30
C ALA A 194 1.93 -12.49 -19.35
N GLY A 195 2.41 -13.03 -18.22
CA GLY A 195 3.66 -13.80 -18.18
C GLY A 195 4.95 -12.96 -18.30
N LEU A 196 4.87 -11.65 -18.08
CA LEU A 196 6.03 -10.75 -18.19
C LEU A 196 6.96 -10.85 -16.97
N GLY A 197 6.47 -11.38 -15.85
CA GLY A 197 7.17 -11.39 -14.58
C GLY A 197 6.26 -11.70 -13.40
N VAL A 198 6.69 -11.36 -12.19
CA VAL A 198 5.94 -11.66 -10.95
C VAL A 198 5.99 -10.50 -9.95
N ILE A 199 5.00 -10.43 -9.05
CA ILE A 199 5.01 -9.49 -7.94
C ILE A 199 5.90 -10.03 -6.81
N GLY A 200 7.04 -9.37 -6.58
CA GLY A 200 8.01 -9.76 -5.57
C GLY A 200 7.57 -9.46 -4.13
N LEU A 201 8.42 -9.83 -3.18
CA LEU A 201 8.22 -9.57 -1.74
C LEU A 201 8.01 -8.08 -1.42
N SER A 202 8.66 -7.19 -2.18
CA SER A 202 8.54 -5.73 -2.05
C SER A 202 7.20 -5.16 -2.54
N ARG A 203 6.30 -5.99 -3.09
CA ARG A 203 5.09 -5.60 -3.81
C ARG A 203 5.35 -4.87 -5.14
N ASN A 204 6.60 -4.77 -5.58
CA ASN A 204 6.92 -4.35 -6.94
C ASN A 204 6.81 -5.52 -7.90
N PHE A 205 6.42 -5.20 -9.13
CA PHE A 205 6.51 -6.15 -10.21
C PHE A 205 7.99 -6.31 -10.57
N LEU A 206 8.40 -7.55 -10.78
CA LEU A 206 9.74 -7.93 -11.18
C LEU A 206 9.62 -8.49 -12.59
N HIS A 207 10.24 -7.83 -13.56
CA HIS A 207 10.32 -8.28 -14.93
C HIS A 207 11.39 -9.37 -15.07
N ARG A 208 11.17 -10.38 -15.92
CA ARG A 208 12.13 -11.49 -16.12
C ARG A 208 13.52 -11.02 -16.58
N LYS A 209 13.58 -9.93 -17.35
CA LYS A 209 14.83 -9.35 -17.87
C LYS A 209 15.35 -8.17 -17.07
N PHE A 210 14.46 -7.29 -16.61
CA PHE A 210 14.83 -6.00 -16.01
C PHE A 210 14.74 -6.00 -14.48
N GLY A 211 14.31 -7.10 -13.88
CA GLY A 211 14.10 -7.18 -12.45
C GLY A 211 13.13 -6.11 -11.97
N ALA A 212 13.49 -5.38 -10.92
CA ALA A 212 12.65 -4.30 -10.40
C ALA A 212 12.73 -2.98 -11.21
N TYR A 213 13.65 -2.87 -12.18
CA TYR A 213 13.93 -1.64 -12.92
C TYR A 213 13.02 -1.52 -14.15
N CYS A 214 11.71 -1.44 -13.92
CA CYS A 214 10.74 -1.32 -14.98
C CYS A 214 9.47 -0.59 -14.56
N LEU A 215 8.87 0.11 -15.52
CA LEU A 215 7.51 0.64 -15.44
C LEU A 215 6.57 -0.11 -16.38
N ILE A 216 5.28 0.02 -16.10
CA ILE A 216 4.23 -0.75 -16.76
C ILE A 216 3.11 0.18 -17.19
N ASP A 217 2.70 0.09 -18.45
CA ASP A 217 1.46 0.69 -18.95
C ASP A 217 0.52 -0.37 -19.50
N THR A 218 -0.76 -0.05 -19.61
CA THR A 218 -1.75 -0.94 -20.20
C THR A 218 -2.68 -0.16 -21.13
N VAL A 219 -2.70 -0.59 -22.39
CA VAL A 219 -3.69 -0.18 -23.38
C VAL A 219 -4.90 -1.12 -23.31
N VAL A 220 -6.08 -0.54 -23.19
CA VAL A 220 -7.36 -1.26 -23.23
C VAL A 220 -7.89 -1.21 -24.66
N THR A 221 -8.28 -2.35 -25.23
CA THR A 221 -8.73 -2.44 -26.64
C THR A 221 -9.93 -3.36 -26.79
N ASN A 222 -10.72 -3.14 -27.85
CA ASN A 222 -11.80 -4.02 -28.27
C ASN A 222 -11.33 -5.12 -29.24
N LEU A 223 -10.05 -5.12 -29.62
CA LEU A 223 -9.46 -6.24 -30.37
C LEU A 223 -9.50 -7.50 -29.51
N GLU A 224 -9.85 -8.63 -30.13
CA GLU A 224 -9.86 -9.95 -29.50
C GLU A 224 -9.08 -10.97 -30.31
N TRP A 225 -8.39 -11.87 -29.60
CA TRP A 225 -7.60 -12.94 -30.19
C TRP A 225 -8.15 -14.30 -29.73
N PRO A 226 -7.94 -15.38 -30.52
CA PRO A 226 -8.36 -16.72 -30.13
C PRO A 226 -7.55 -17.30 -28.95
N ALA A 227 -6.35 -16.76 -28.69
CA ALA A 227 -5.48 -17.16 -27.57
C ALA A 227 -4.71 -15.93 -27.07
N TYR A 228 -4.32 -15.98 -25.79
CA TYR A 228 -3.64 -14.90 -25.06
C TYR A 228 -2.35 -15.41 -24.39
N ASP A 229 -1.54 -14.48 -23.88
CA ASP A 229 -0.40 -14.84 -23.04
C ASP A 229 -0.86 -15.42 -21.69
N ALA A 230 0.03 -16.17 -21.04
CA ALA A 230 -0.26 -16.87 -19.79
C ALA A 230 0.82 -16.58 -18.73
N PRO A 231 0.49 -16.71 -17.43
CA PRO A 231 1.44 -16.49 -16.34
C PRO A 231 2.66 -17.41 -16.45
N VAL A 232 3.80 -16.93 -15.96
CA VAL A 232 5.05 -17.69 -15.87
C VAL A 232 5.27 -18.23 -14.46
N GLU A 233 5.82 -19.44 -14.37
CA GLU A 233 6.32 -19.99 -13.10
C GLU A 233 7.77 -19.53 -12.87
N TRP A 234 7.93 -18.31 -12.35
CA TRP A 234 9.24 -17.72 -12.07
C TRP A 234 9.25 -17.06 -10.69
N ASN A 235 10.30 -17.26 -9.89
CA ASN A 235 10.41 -16.66 -8.56
C ASN A 235 11.85 -16.26 -8.20
N PRO A 236 12.20 -14.97 -8.33
CA PRO A 236 13.53 -14.50 -7.94
C PRO A 236 13.69 -14.30 -6.43
N CYS A 237 12.62 -14.45 -5.63
CA CYS A 237 12.60 -14.18 -4.19
C CYS A 237 12.97 -15.41 -3.34
N LEU A 238 14.12 -16.04 -3.61
CA LEU A 238 14.62 -17.21 -2.87
C LEU A 238 15.24 -16.82 -1.51
N GLN A 239 14.42 -16.30 -0.58
CA GLN A 239 14.84 -15.82 0.76
C GLN A 239 15.90 -14.70 0.76
N CYS A 240 15.99 -13.97 -0.35
CA CYS A 240 16.93 -12.86 -0.57
C CYS A 240 16.85 -11.77 0.51
N ASN A 241 15.64 -11.29 0.84
CA ASN A 241 15.34 -10.29 1.87
C ASN A 241 16.08 -8.93 1.76
N LEU A 242 16.69 -8.60 0.61
CA LEU A 242 17.37 -7.30 0.44
C LEU A 242 16.41 -6.11 0.53
N CYS A 243 15.20 -6.22 -0.01
CA CYS A 243 14.18 -5.19 0.09
C CYS A 243 13.66 -4.99 1.53
N VAL A 244 13.66 -6.05 2.35
CA VAL A 244 13.36 -5.96 3.79
C VAL A 244 14.48 -5.21 4.50
N ALA A 245 15.72 -5.62 4.25
CA ALA A 245 16.90 -5.01 4.88
C ALA A 245 17.08 -3.53 4.53
N SER A 246 16.70 -3.11 3.31
CA SER A 246 16.82 -1.73 2.86
C SER A 246 15.60 -0.86 3.17
N CYS A 247 14.48 -1.41 3.64
CA CYS A 247 13.25 -0.64 3.88
C CYS A 247 13.39 0.28 5.11
N PRO A 248 13.40 1.62 4.94
CA PRO A 248 13.69 2.55 6.04
C PRO A 248 12.56 2.61 7.08
N THR A 249 11.32 2.32 6.68
CA THR A 249 10.15 2.30 7.56
C THR A 249 9.72 0.89 7.96
N GLU A 250 10.49 -0.12 7.58
CA GLU A 250 10.18 -1.53 7.80
C GLU A 250 8.79 -1.91 7.28
N ALA A 251 8.32 -1.26 6.21
CA ALA A 251 7.04 -1.56 5.60
C ALA A 251 6.97 -2.99 5.06
N ILE A 252 8.09 -3.52 4.56
CA ILE A 252 8.18 -4.87 3.99
C ILE A 252 8.62 -5.84 5.08
N LYS A 253 7.87 -6.93 5.30
CA LYS A 253 8.17 -7.95 6.32
C LYS A 253 8.76 -9.22 5.68
N PRO A 254 9.71 -9.92 6.35
CA PRO A 254 10.26 -11.19 5.86
C PRO A 254 9.20 -12.25 5.53
N GLU A 255 8.07 -12.22 6.24
CA GLU A 255 7.00 -13.21 6.12
C GLU A 255 5.99 -12.91 5.00
N GLY A 256 6.18 -11.83 4.22
CA GLY A 256 5.29 -11.43 3.12
C GLY A 256 4.33 -10.29 3.43
N ASP A 257 4.18 -9.91 4.69
CA ASP A 257 3.31 -8.80 5.10
C ASP A 257 3.86 -7.44 4.64
N PHE A 258 2.95 -6.48 4.39
CA PHE A 258 3.27 -5.13 3.95
C PHE A 258 2.48 -4.08 4.72
N ASP A 259 3.16 -3.16 5.41
CA ASP A 259 2.53 -1.99 6.07
C ASP A 259 2.40 -0.84 5.07
N PHE A 260 1.24 -0.77 4.42
CA PHE A 260 0.93 0.25 3.42
C PHE A 260 1.15 1.66 3.96
N PHE A 261 0.64 1.97 5.16
CA PHE A 261 0.75 3.33 5.68
C PHE A 261 2.18 3.70 6.05
N ALA A 262 3.02 2.75 6.47
CA ALA A 262 4.42 3.02 6.77
C ALA A 262 5.20 3.35 5.50
N CYS A 263 4.92 2.68 4.38
CA CYS A 263 5.49 3.03 3.09
C CYS A 263 4.90 4.34 2.56
N TYR A 264 3.57 4.42 2.50
CA TYR A 264 2.83 5.54 1.93
C TYR A 264 3.20 6.89 2.57
N ASN A 265 3.22 6.96 3.90
CA ASN A 265 3.52 8.21 4.60
C ASN A 265 4.98 8.68 4.48
N HIS A 266 5.89 7.78 4.08
CA HIS A 266 7.29 8.10 3.89
C HIS A 266 7.60 8.37 2.42
N THR A 267 7.29 7.43 1.52
CA THR A 267 7.54 7.54 0.09
C THR A 267 6.76 8.71 -0.54
N TYR A 268 5.48 8.87 -0.19
CA TYR A 268 4.63 9.96 -0.70
C TYR A 268 4.59 11.16 0.24
N ARG A 269 5.55 11.30 1.17
CA ARG A 269 5.49 12.35 2.19
C ARG A 269 5.31 13.74 1.60
N ASP A 270 5.98 14.05 0.49
CA ASP A 270 5.91 15.36 -0.14
C ASP A 270 4.75 15.49 -1.15
N SER A 271 3.80 14.54 -1.13
CA SER A 271 2.59 14.49 -1.95
C SER A 271 1.32 14.66 -1.09
N ILE A 272 0.21 14.05 -1.50
CA ILE A 272 -1.11 14.07 -0.83
C ILE A 272 -1.03 13.93 0.70
N PRO A 273 -0.34 12.93 1.31
CA PRO A 273 -0.39 12.77 2.75
C PRO A 273 0.30 13.92 3.50
N GLY A 274 1.42 14.44 3.01
CA GLY A 274 2.07 15.60 3.63
C GLY A 274 1.32 16.90 3.41
N PHE A 275 0.73 17.08 2.21
CA PHE A 275 -0.10 18.25 1.94
C PHE A 275 -1.33 18.30 2.85
N LEU A 276 -2.04 17.19 3.01
CA LEU A 276 -3.16 17.10 3.95
C LEU A 276 -2.69 17.38 5.38
N ASP A 277 -1.56 16.79 5.79
CA ASP A 277 -0.96 17.06 7.09
C ASP A 277 -0.69 18.56 7.31
N LEU A 278 -0.16 19.25 6.29
CA LEU A 278 0.16 20.68 6.32
C LEU A 278 -1.11 21.52 6.47
N VAL A 279 -2.10 21.31 5.60
CA VAL A 279 -3.37 22.05 5.57
C VAL A 279 -4.08 21.96 6.91
N TRP A 280 -4.19 20.75 7.45
CA TRP A 280 -4.90 20.56 8.69
C TRP A 280 -4.10 21.05 9.90
N ASP A 281 -2.78 20.85 9.94
CA ASP A 281 -1.98 21.43 11.03
C ASP A 281 -2.05 22.96 11.04
N LEU A 282 -2.12 23.58 9.86
CA LEU A 282 -2.30 25.02 9.72
C LEU A 282 -3.67 25.47 10.26
N ALA A 283 -4.74 24.69 10.01
CA ALA A 283 -6.10 24.98 10.46
C ALA A 283 -6.33 24.69 11.95
N GLU A 284 -5.73 23.63 12.49
CA GLU A 284 -6.07 23.08 13.81
C GLU A 284 -5.07 23.49 14.91
N ARG A 285 -3.84 23.90 14.58
CA ARG A 285 -2.78 24.12 15.58
C ARG A 285 -2.45 25.59 15.81
N PRO A 286 -2.09 25.97 17.05
CA PRO A 286 -1.52 27.29 17.33
C PRO A 286 -0.21 27.52 16.56
N ARG A 287 0.03 28.77 16.12
CA ARG A 287 1.23 29.19 15.36
C ARG A 287 2.55 28.64 15.90
N LYS A 288 2.76 28.66 17.22
CA LYS A 288 3.99 28.17 17.87
C LYS A 288 4.15 26.65 17.73
N ALA A 289 3.06 25.89 17.76
CA ALA A 289 3.09 24.44 17.57
C ALA A 289 3.29 24.08 16.09
N PHE A 290 2.68 24.84 15.18
CA PHE A 290 2.89 24.70 13.74
C PHE A 290 4.35 24.90 13.35
N ARG A 291 4.96 26.04 13.73
CA ARG A 291 6.39 26.36 13.43
C ARG A 291 7.40 25.39 14.07
N LYS A 292 6.98 24.63 15.08
CA LYS A 292 7.81 23.57 15.67
C LYS A 292 7.72 22.26 14.91
N ARG A 293 6.63 22.04 14.17
CA ARG A 293 6.37 20.82 13.41
C ARG A 293 6.87 20.96 11.98
N TRP A 294 6.64 22.10 11.32
CA TRP A 294 6.99 22.32 9.93
C TRP A 294 8.22 23.21 9.77
N THR A 295 9.22 22.72 9.03
CA THR A 295 10.38 23.52 8.61
C THR A 295 10.12 24.17 7.26
N ASP A 296 10.80 25.28 6.99
CA ASP A 296 10.67 25.99 5.70
C ASP A 296 11.10 25.07 4.53
N THR A 297 12.12 24.23 4.72
CA THR A 297 12.56 23.24 3.73
C THR A 297 11.47 22.24 3.37
N GLN A 298 10.68 21.76 4.33
CA GLN A 298 9.60 20.81 4.06
C GLN A 298 8.42 21.46 3.35
N ILE A 299 8.10 22.70 3.74
CA ILE A 299 7.06 23.47 3.04
C ILE A 299 7.51 23.75 1.61
N ALA A 300 8.78 24.09 1.39
CA ALA A 300 9.35 24.28 0.05
C ALA A 300 9.35 22.98 -0.76
N ALA A 301 9.67 21.82 -0.15
CA ALA A 301 9.60 20.52 -0.82
C ALA A 301 8.17 20.17 -1.25
N LEU A 302 7.18 20.41 -0.38
CA LEU A 302 5.76 20.26 -0.73
C LEU A 302 5.37 21.21 -1.87
N TRP A 303 5.79 22.48 -1.82
CA TRP A 303 5.53 23.44 -2.90
C TRP A 303 6.13 22.96 -4.23
N GLN A 304 7.37 22.47 -4.25
CA GLN A 304 8.01 21.93 -5.44
C GLN A 304 7.24 20.74 -6.02
N ALA A 305 6.92 19.75 -5.17
CA ALA A 305 6.20 18.55 -5.57
C ALA A 305 4.78 18.83 -6.08
N LEU A 306 4.14 19.91 -5.60
CA LEU A 306 2.83 20.36 -6.07
C LEU A 306 2.91 21.19 -7.36
N SER A 307 4.06 21.79 -7.67
CA SER A 307 4.21 22.71 -8.82
C SER A 307 4.63 22.02 -10.11
N PHE A 308 5.26 20.83 -10.03
CA PHE A 308 5.75 20.11 -11.22
C PHE A 308 5.23 18.68 -11.29
N LYS A 309 5.89 17.75 -10.61
CA LYS A 309 5.50 16.34 -10.51
C LYS A 309 5.74 15.84 -9.09
N VAL A 310 5.11 14.73 -8.72
CA VAL A 310 5.20 14.16 -7.38
C VAL A 310 6.64 13.73 -7.08
N GLU A 311 7.27 14.33 -6.08
CA GLU A 311 8.60 13.87 -5.67
C GLU A 311 8.45 12.68 -4.72
N TYR A 312 8.92 11.51 -5.15
CA TYR A 312 9.02 10.32 -4.31
C TYR A 312 10.27 10.40 -3.46
N ARG A 313 10.14 10.07 -2.17
CA ARG A 313 11.28 10.08 -1.24
C ARG A 313 12.07 8.79 -1.18
N CYS A 314 11.55 7.68 -1.70
CA CYS A 314 12.16 6.38 -1.50
C CYS A 314 11.99 5.45 -2.70
N PHE A 315 13.11 4.87 -3.15
CA PHE A 315 13.18 3.81 -4.15
C PHE A 315 13.97 2.58 -3.65
N ASN A 316 14.18 2.43 -2.33
CA ASN A 316 15.14 1.47 -1.76
C ASN A 316 14.91 0.03 -2.22
N CYS A 317 13.65 -0.42 -2.19
CA CYS A 317 13.31 -1.79 -2.55
C CYS A 317 13.45 -2.09 -4.05
N VAL A 318 13.40 -1.07 -4.91
CA VAL A 318 13.72 -1.19 -6.35
C VAL A 318 15.23 -1.16 -6.54
N ALA A 319 15.89 -0.12 -5.98
CA ALA A 319 17.33 0.10 -6.10
C ALA A 319 18.19 -1.09 -5.64
N THR A 320 17.73 -1.84 -4.64
CA THR A 320 18.48 -2.95 -4.02
C THR A 320 18.02 -4.34 -4.46
N CYS A 321 17.08 -4.43 -5.40
CA CYS A 321 16.60 -5.70 -5.92
C CYS A 321 17.58 -6.28 -6.96
N PRO A 322 18.05 -7.53 -6.81
CA PRO A 322 18.95 -8.17 -7.77
C PRO A 322 18.20 -9.11 -8.75
N ALA A 323 16.89 -8.93 -8.94
CA ALA A 323 16.06 -9.89 -9.67
C ALA A 323 16.47 -10.06 -11.15
N GLU A 324 17.04 -9.03 -11.75
CA GLU A 324 17.59 -9.03 -13.12
C GLU A 324 18.86 -9.88 -13.28
N ILE A 325 19.54 -10.19 -12.16
CA ILE A 325 20.71 -11.07 -12.11
C ILE A 325 20.45 -12.28 -11.20
N GLU A 326 19.18 -12.70 -11.05
CA GLU A 326 18.78 -13.64 -9.99
C GLU A 326 19.57 -14.96 -10.01
N THR A 327 19.79 -15.56 -11.18
CA THR A 327 20.59 -16.77 -11.34
C THR A 327 22.01 -16.57 -10.79
N ALA A 328 22.72 -15.53 -11.27
CA ALA A 328 24.07 -15.24 -10.80
C ALA A 328 24.12 -14.85 -9.31
N PHE A 329 23.11 -14.14 -8.81
CA PHE A 329 23.03 -13.71 -7.41
C PHE A 329 22.81 -14.89 -6.45
N HIS A 330 22.01 -15.87 -6.85
CA HIS A 330 21.70 -17.04 -6.03
C HIS A 330 22.82 -18.09 -6.12
N ASP A 331 23.33 -18.35 -7.33
CA ASP A 331 24.31 -19.42 -7.59
C ASP A 331 25.73 -19.04 -7.17
N ASP A 332 26.13 -17.76 -7.29
CA ASP A 332 27.49 -17.31 -6.99
C ASP A 332 27.57 -16.47 -5.69
N ARG A 333 28.24 -17.03 -4.69
CA ARG A 333 28.51 -16.38 -3.41
C ARG A 333 29.34 -15.09 -3.55
N GLN A 334 30.27 -15.02 -4.50
CA GLN A 334 31.08 -13.82 -4.74
C GLN A 334 30.25 -12.70 -5.36
N VAL A 335 29.39 -13.01 -6.34
CA VAL A 335 28.44 -12.05 -6.91
C VAL A 335 27.54 -11.49 -5.81
N ARG A 336 26.94 -12.36 -4.99
CA ARG A 336 26.09 -11.94 -3.86
C ARG A 336 26.83 -11.05 -2.87
N ARG A 337 28.05 -11.44 -2.47
CA ARG A 337 28.86 -10.64 -1.53
C ARG A 337 29.16 -9.27 -2.11
N ARG A 338 29.58 -9.22 -3.38
CA ARG A 338 29.90 -7.97 -4.08
C ARG A 338 28.68 -7.05 -4.15
N TYR A 339 27.51 -7.58 -4.55
CA TYR A 339 26.27 -6.80 -4.62
C TYR A 339 25.88 -6.25 -3.24
N VAL A 340 26.01 -7.04 -2.17
CA VAL A 340 25.75 -6.55 -0.81
C VAL A 340 26.73 -5.44 -0.40
N ASP A 341 28.02 -5.61 -0.70
CA ASP A 341 29.07 -4.68 -0.29
C ASP A 341 29.07 -3.38 -1.11
N GLU A 342 28.78 -3.46 -2.41
CA GLU A 342 28.88 -2.35 -3.36
C GLU A 342 27.53 -1.66 -3.64
N THR A 343 26.39 -2.35 -3.49
CA THR A 343 25.06 -1.79 -3.77
C THR A 343 24.24 -1.63 -2.49
N LEU A 344 23.96 -2.72 -1.77
CA LEU A 344 23.03 -2.68 -0.63
C LEU A 344 23.54 -1.81 0.51
N LYS A 345 24.74 -2.10 1.04
CA LYS A 345 25.28 -1.42 2.21
C LYS A 345 25.47 0.08 1.98
N PRO A 346 26.06 0.54 0.86
CA PRO A 346 26.24 1.96 0.62
C PRO A 346 24.89 2.70 0.52
N LEU A 347 23.92 2.16 -0.21
CA LEU A 347 22.60 2.78 -0.35
C LEU A 347 21.84 2.82 0.97
N THR A 348 21.86 1.72 1.72
CA THR A 348 21.18 1.64 3.02
C THR A 348 21.82 2.57 4.03
N TYR A 349 23.15 2.61 4.10
CA TYR A 349 23.87 3.48 5.03
C TYR A 349 23.63 4.96 4.72
N THR A 350 23.85 5.39 3.47
CA THR A 350 23.66 6.80 3.09
C THR A 350 22.23 7.25 3.35
N ARG A 351 21.23 6.47 2.90
CA ARG A 351 19.82 6.81 3.11
C ARG A 351 19.42 6.77 4.59
N ALA A 352 19.96 5.85 5.40
CA ALA A 352 19.73 5.87 6.85
C ALA A 352 20.31 7.11 7.56
N VAL A 353 21.36 7.72 6.99
CA VAL A 353 21.98 8.94 7.53
C VAL A 353 21.29 10.21 7.03
N GLU A 354 20.83 10.22 5.78
CA GLU A 354 20.28 11.39 5.12
C GLU A 354 18.74 11.49 5.19
N ASP A 355 18.03 10.36 5.22
CA ASP A 355 16.57 10.35 5.14
C ASP A 355 15.92 10.58 6.51
N GLU A 356 15.10 11.63 6.57
CA GLU A 356 14.10 11.76 7.62
C GLU A 356 13.03 10.66 7.45
N GLN A 357 12.93 9.77 8.45
CA GLN A 357 11.96 8.69 8.48
C GLN A 357 10.61 9.20 9.01
N PHE A 358 9.56 9.02 8.22
CA PHE A 358 8.20 9.40 8.61
C PHE A 358 7.47 8.17 9.12
N VAL A 359 7.36 8.07 10.44
CA VAL A 359 6.77 6.92 11.13
C VAL A 359 5.42 7.30 11.69
N ILE A 360 4.49 6.35 11.63
CA ILE A 360 3.13 6.58 12.10
C ILE A 360 3.11 6.78 13.62
N ASP A 361 2.41 7.82 14.05
CA ASP A 361 2.23 8.17 15.45
C ASP A 361 1.34 7.17 16.18
N THR A 362 1.97 6.23 16.89
CA THR A 362 1.30 5.26 17.76
C THR A 362 1.98 5.23 19.13
N PRO A 363 1.29 4.75 20.18
CA PRO A 363 1.92 4.49 21.47
C PRO A 363 3.15 3.58 21.38
N SER A 364 3.12 2.52 20.56
CA SER A 364 4.24 1.60 20.37
C SER A 364 5.38 2.22 19.57
N ALA A 365 5.11 3.02 18.53
CA ALA A 365 6.16 3.78 17.84
C ALA A 365 6.82 4.80 18.80
N ARG A 366 6.02 5.54 19.58
CA ARG A 366 6.53 6.45 20.61
C ARG A 366 7.40 5.76 21.64
N GLU A 367 7.04 4.56 22.07
CA GLU A 367 7.85 3.74 22.97
C GLU A 367 9.16 3.28 22.30
N ARG A 368 9.06 2.74 21.08
CA ARG A 368 10.19 2.24 20.28
C ARG A 368 11.25 3.32 20.03
N TYR A 369 10.83 4.51 19.60
CA TYR A 369 11.73 5.63 19.29
C TYR A 369 11.96 6.55 20.50
N GLY A 370 11.28 6.29 21.62
CA GLY A 370 11.44 7.04 22.84
C GLY A 370 10.91 8.49 22.78
N ILE A 371 9.89 8.76 21.96
CA ILE A 371 9.29 10.07 21.72
C ILE A 371 8.07 10.28 22.65
N PRO A 372 8.11 11.18 23.64
CA PRO A 372 6.99 11.40 24.57
C PRO A 372 5.71 11.89 23.88
N PRO A 373 4.51 11.52 24.38
CA PRO A 373 3.24 12.07 23.91
C PRO A 373 3.21 13.60 23.87
N GLY A 374 2.64 14.16 22.80
CA GLY A 374 2.59 15.62 22.56
C GLY A 374 3.90 16.21 22.03
N GLU A 375 4.98 15.43 21.92
CA GLU A 375 6.21 15.84 21.26
C GLU A 375 6.23 15.35 19.81
N TRP A 376 6.68 16.26 18.95
CA TRP A 376 6.86 16.07 17.50
C TRP A 376 8.30 16.37 17.09
N ARG A 377 9.16 16.68 18.07
CA ARG A 377 10.55 17.03 17.84
C ARG A 377 11.33 15.76 17.51
N THR A 378 12.16 15.83 16.49
CA THR A 378 13.44 15.12 16.43
C THR A 378 14.19 15.46 17.72
N PRO A 379 14.58 14.48 18.56
CA PRO A 379 15.61 14.76 19.54
C PRO A 379 16.90 15.04 18.77
N VAL A 380 17.34 16.30 18.76
CA VAL A 380 18.79 16.57 18.71
C VAL A 380 19.31 16.30 20.13
N ASP A 381 19.20 15.04 20.56
CA ASP A 381 19.99 14.54 21.67
C ASP A 381 21.07 13.65 21.06
N ARG A 382 22.25 14.25 20.85
CA ARG A 382 23.44 13.61 20.28
C ARG A 382 23.91 12.38 21.07
N ARG A 383 23.24 12.02 22.18
CA ARG A 383 23.57 10.89 23.05
C ARG A 383 22.76 9.62 22.75
N ALA A 384 21.66 9.68 22.00
CA ALA A 384 20.82 8.52 21.70
C ALA A 384 20.60 8.34 20.18
N ARG A 385 21.39 7.44 19.57
CA ARG A 385 21.39 7.16 18.12
C ARG A 385 20.05 6.69 17.51
N SER A 386 19.05 6.31 18.32
CA SER A 386 17.84 5.64 17.82
C SER A 386 16.66 6.57 17.50
N ALA A 387 16.79 7.88 17.70
CA ALA A 387 15.71 8.85 17.47
C ALA A 387 16.10 9.99 16.51
N GLU A 388 17.36 10.06 16.11
CA GLU A 388 17.83 11.04 15.13
C GLU A 388 17.20 10.72 13.76
N GLY A 389 16.56 11.72 13.15
CA GLY A 389 15.92 11.55 11.83
C GLY A 389 14.51 10.95 11.82
N VAL A 390 13.89 10.58 12.95
CA VAL A 390 12.51 10.02 12.96
C VAL A 390 11.46 11.07 13.30
N ARG A 391 10.41 11.17 12.47
CA ARG A 391 9.28 12.07 12.64
C ARG A 391 7.94 11.35 12.64
N LEU A 392 7.11 11.69 13.64
CA LEU A 392 5.77 11.10 13.80
C LEU A 392 4.71 11.79 12.94
N VAL A 393 3.94 11.00 12.19
CA VAL A 393 2.85 11.44 11.27
C VAL A 393 1.51 10.80 11.61
N SER A 394 0.41 11.48 11.26
CA SER A 394 -0.94 11.04 11.63
C SER A 394 -1.57 10.13 10.57
N LEU A 395 -2.11 8.98 10.98
CA LEU A 395 -2.91 8.10 10.11
C LEU A 395 -4.25 8.70 9.69
N ARG A 396 -4.80 9.65 10.46
CA ARG A 396 -6.20 10.12 10.30
C ARG A 396 -6.48 10.95 9.07
N ARG A 397 -5.45 11.30 8.30
CA ARG A 397 -5.60 12.35 7.27
C ARG A 397 -6.25 11.81 6.01
N ILE A 398 -6.24 10.49 5.81
CA ILE A 398 -7.11 9.84 4.83
C ILE A 398 -8.50 9.67 5.45
N ARG A 399 -9.45 10.52 5.04
CA ARG A 399 -10.86 10.43 5.45
C ARG A 399 -11.66 9.70 4.37
N THR A 400 -11.93 8.42 4.59
CA THR A 400 -12.84 7.64 3.72
C THR A 400 -14.24 8.24 3.74
N GLN A 401 -14.87 8.34 2.58
CA GLN A 401 -16.17 9.01 2.42
C GLN A 401 -17.37 8.08 2.60
N SER A 402 -17.16 6.76 2.50
CA SER A 402 -18.20 5.75 2.63
C SER A 402 -17.80 4.64 3.60
N VAL A 403 -18.80 3.94 4.14
CA VAL A 403 -18.58 2.77 5.01
C VAL A 403 -17.88 1.64 4.25
N ASP A 404 -18.28 1.40 3.00
CA ASP A 404 -17.68 0.38 2.15
C ASP A 404 -16.17 0.61 1.99
N ALA A 405 -15.77 1.83 1.60
CA ALA A 405 -14.35 2.18 1.51
C ALA A 405 -13.66 1.98 2.87
N MET A 406 -14.21 2.53 3.96
CA MET A 406 -13.62 2.37 5.29
C MET A 406 -13.42 0.90 5.68
N MET A 407 -14.42 0.04 5.44
CA MET A 407 -14.37 -1.39 5.74
C MET A 407 -13.28 -2.10 4.94
N ARG A 408 -13.15 -1.79 3.63
CA ARG A 408 -12.08 -2.32 2.77
C ARG A 408 -10.69 -1.84 3.18
N TRP A 409 -10.60 -0.63 3.73
CA TRP A 409 -9.35 -0.06 4.22
C TRP A 409 -8.98 -0.55 5.63
N MET A 410 -9.90 -1.09 6.42
CA MET A 410 -9.62 -1.54 7.79
C MET A 410 -8.40 -2.48 7.89
N PRO A 411 -8.20 -3.49 7.02
CA PRO A 411 -6.98 -4.30 7.00
C PRO A 411 -5.68 -3.48 6.87
N GLN A 412 -5.70 -2.37 6.14
CA GLN A 412 -4.53 -1.49 5.99
C GLN A 412 -4.26 -0.69 7.27
N TYR A 413 -5.31 -0.32 8.02
CA TYR A 413 -5.16 0.36 9.32
C TYR A 413 -4.77 -0.60 10.45
N PHE A 414 -4.89 -1.90 10.24
CA PHE A 414 -4.71 -2.92 11.25
C PHE A 414 -3.25 -3.04 11.70
N ARG A 415 -3.06 -3.27 13.01
CA ARG A 415 -1.75 -3.45 13.62
C ARG A 415 -1.53 -4.90 14.06
N SER A 416 -0.92 -5.69 13.18
CA SER A 416 -0.61 -7.11 13.41
C SER A 416 0.17 -7.35 14.71
N TYR A 417 1.20 -6.54 14.97
CA TYR A 417 1.99 -6.62 16.21
C TYR A 417 1.13 -6.44 17.47
N GLU A 418 0.10 -5.60 17.40
CA GLU A 418 -0.79 -5.32 18.52
C GLU A 418 -1.88 -6.39 18.70
N ALA A 419 -2.03 -7.29 17.73
CA ALA A 419 -3.01 -8.37 17.73
C ALA A 419 -2.47 -9.71 18.23
N ARG A 420 -1.22 -9.79 18.70
CA ARG A 420 -0.63 -11.04 19.20
C ARG A 420 -1.53 -11.70 20.25
N GLY A 421 -1.85 -12.98 20.03
CA GLY A 421 -2.69 -13.77 20.93
C GLY A 421 -4.19 -13.43 20.85
N LEU A 422 -4.61 -12.60 19.90
CA LEU A 422 -6.03 -12.33 19.65
C LEU A 422 -6.50 -13.13 18.43
N ALA A 423 -7.60 -13.86 18.62
CA ALA A 423 -8.36 -14.50 17.56
C ALA A 423 -9.85 -14.28 17.86
N PHE A 424 -10.55 -13.54 17.00
CA PHE A 424 -11.98 -13.30 17.14
C PHE A 424 -12.62 -12.77 15.85
N THR A 425 -13.94 -12.94 15.74
CA THR A 425 -14.74 -12.41 14.64
C THR A 425 -15.70 -11.34 15.13
N THR A 426 -15.70 -10.19 14.45
CA THR A 426 -16.63 -9.08 14.70
C THR A 426 -17.62 -8.94 13.57
N HIS A 427 -18.89 -8.83 13.91
CA HIS A 427 -19.98 -8.50 13.01
C HIS A 427 -20.40 -7.05 13.20
N PHE A 428 -20.19 -6.19 12.21
CA PHE A 428 -20.70 -4.82 12.20
C PHE A 428 -22.05 -4.78 11.49
N LEU A 429 -23.06 -4.27 12.18
CA LEU A 429 -24.38 -4.01 11.64
C LEU A 429 -24.60 -2.50 11.62
N LEU A 430 -24.32 -1.90 10.47
CA LEU A 430 -24.31 -0.46 10.30
C LEU A 430 -25.64 -0.01 9.69
N SER A 431 -26.44 0.73 10.45
CA SER A 431 -27.78 1.17 10.03
C SER A 431 -27.74 2.51 9.30
N GLY A 432 -28.71 2.72 8.40
CA GLY A 432 -28.90 3.97 7.67
C GLY A 432 -28.22 4.00 6.29
N PRO A 433 -28.24 5.17 5.62
CA PRO A 433 -27.72 5.34 4.27
C PRO A 433 -26.24 4.94 4.16
N GLY A 434 -25.90 4.15 3.14
CA GLY A 434 -24.54 3.63 2.92
C GLY A 434 -24.05 2.64 3.98
N GLY A 435 -24.91 2.21 4.92
CA GLY A 435 -24.62 1.17 5.88
C GLY A 435 -24.65 -0.24 5.28
N GLY A 436 -24.68 -1.25 6.13
CA GLY A 436 -24.66 -2.64 5.72
C GLY A 436 -24.18 -3.57 6.82
N ALA A 437 -24.22 -4.86 6.53
CA ALA A 437 -23.63 -5.87 7.38
C ALA A 437 -22.22 -6.21 6.89
N TRP A 438 -21.28 -6.29 7.82
CA TRP A 438 -19.87 -6.56 7.55
C TRP A 438 -19.31 -7.52 8.59
N THR A 439 -18.49 -8.45 8.12
CA THR A 439 -17.78 -9.39 8.97
C THR A 439 -16.29 -9.08 8.92
N MET A 440 -15.69 -8.87 10.09
CA MET A 440 -14.25 -8.72 10.27
C MET A 440 -13.70 -9.88 11.08
N ARG A 441 -12.67 -10.56 10.57
CA ARG A 441 -11.94 -11.61 11.28
C ARG A 441 -10.54 -11.11 11.62
N ILE A 442 -10.14 -11.31 12.87
CA ILE A 442 -8.77 -11.10 13.32
C ILE A 442 -8.26 -12.44 13.84
N ALA A 443 -7.18 -12.95 13.24
CA ALA A 443 -6.49 -14.17 13.63
C ALA A 443 -5.07 -14.15 13.06
N ASP A 444 -4.12 -14.79 13.75
CA ASP A 444 -2.75 -14.99 13.24
C ASP A 444 -2.03 -13.70 12.82
N GLY A 445 -2.33 -12.60 13.51
CA GLY A 445 -1.77 -11.29 13.18
C GLY A 445 -2.29 -10.69 11.87
N ARG A 446 -3.44 -11.17 11.36
CA ARG A 446 -4.11 -10.67 10.15
C ARG A 446 -5.48 -10.09 10.48
N CYS A 447 -5.94 -9.16 9.65
CA CYS A 447 -7.28 -8.59 9.70
C CYS A 447 -7.91 -8.73 8.31
N GLU A 448 -9.08 -9.36 8.27
CA GLU A 448 -9.84 -9.59 7.06
C GLU A 448 -11.22 -8.98 7.24
N VAL A 449 -11.73 -8.29 6.22
CA VAL A 449 -13.06 -7.69 6.24
C VAL A 449 -13.81 -8.07 4.98
N ARG A 450 -15.07 -8.46 5.12
CA ARG A 450 -15.96 -8.82 4.02
C ARG A 450 -17.38 -8.30 4.24
N PRO A 451 -18.13 -7.98 3.17
CA PRO A 451 -19.56 -7.73 3.29
C PRO A 451 -20.29 -9.01 3.73
N GLY A 452 -21.42 -8.82 4.42
CA GLY A 452 -22.29 -9.90 4.87
C GLY A 452 -22.11 -10.29 6.34
N THR A 453 -22.85 -11.32 6.72
CA THR A 453 -23.01 -11.80 8.09
C THR A 453 -22.39 -13.17 8.28
N ILE A 454 -22.13 -13.53 9.53
CA ILE A 454 -21.88 -14.92 9.96
C ILE A 454 -22.83 -15.28 11.09
N ASP A 455 -23.07 -16.57 11.28
CA ASP A 455 -24.04 -17.06 12.25
C ASP A 455 -23.58 -16.84 13.70
N THR A 456 -22.30 -17.12 13.99
CA THR A 456 -21.76 -17.09 15.36
C THR A 456 -20.57 -16.15 15.50
N PRO A 457 -20.77 -14.82 15.49
CA PRO A 457 -19.69 -13.86 15.74
C PRO A 457 -19.36 -13.75 17.23
N ASP A 458 -18.06 -13.62 17.56
CA ASP A 458 -17.62 -13.36 18.94
C ASP A 458 -18.12 -12.02 19.47
N LEU A 459 -18.16 -11.00 18.60
CA LEU A 459 -18.60 -9.64 18.91
C LEU A 459 -19.56 -9.17 17.82
N THR A 460 -20.70 -8.61 18.21
CA THR A 460 -21.55 -7.85 17.30
C THR A 460 -21.57 -6.38 17.71
N VAL A 461 -21.30 -5.49 16.76
CA VAL A 461 -21.31 -4.03 16.92
C VAL A 461 -22.42 -3.45 16.07
N ARG A 462 -23.46 -2.90 16.71
CA ARG A 462 -24.56 -2.21 16.03
C ARG A 462 -24.43 -0.71 16.22
N MET A 463 -24.39 0.08 15.14
CA MET A 463 -24.39 1.54 15.22
C MET A 463 -24.83 2.17 13.88
N PRO A 464 -25.23 3.46 13.87
CA PRO A 464 -25.44 4.18 12.61
C PRO A 464 -24.17 4.27 11.75
N ALA A 465 -24.30 4.12 10.44
CA ALA A 465 -23.20 4.23 9.47
C ALA A 465 -22.43 5.56 9.59
N LEU A 466 -23.14 6.68 9.73
CA LEU A 466 -22.53 7.99 9.93
C LEU A 466 -21.75 8.10 11.25
N LEU A 467 -22.21 7.44 12.31
CA LEU A 467 -21.47 7.40 13.58
C LEU A 467 -20.19 6.57 13.45
N PHE A 468 -20.25 5.45 12.73
CA PHE A 468 -19.08 4.64 12.42
C PHE A 468 -18.02 5.46 11.68
N LEU A 469 -18.41 6.20 10.63
CA LEU A 469 -17.48 7.07 9.89
C LEU A 469 -16.92 8.19 10.77
N ALA A 470 -17.76 8.87 11.55
CA ALA A 470 -17.33 9.94 12.44
C ALA A 470 -16.31 9.45 13.49
N ILE A 471 -16.47 8.24 14.02
CA ILE A 471 -15.50 7.64 14.96
C ILE A 471 -14.14 7.43 14.29
N HIS A 472 -14.12 6.88 13.08
CA HIS A 472 -12.87 6.64 12.35
C HIS A 472 -12.17 7.94 11.94
N ARG A 473 -12.94 9.00 11.64
CA ARG A 473 -12.42 10.35 11.36
C ARG A 473 -11.99 11.12 12.61
N GLY A 474 -12.31 10.61 13.80
CA GLY A 474 -12.06 11.29 15.07
C GLY A 474 -13.03 12.43 15.39
N GLU A 475 -14.13 12.54 14.64
CA GLU A 475 -15.19 13.55 14.80
C GLU A 475 -16.21 13.14 15.88
N ALA A 476 -16.22 11.86 16.28
CA ALA A 476 -17.09 11.33 17.33
C ALA A 476 -16.36 10.42 18.30
N SER A 477 -16.81 10.41 19.56
CA SER A 477 -16.26 9.53 20.60
C SER A 477 -16.99 8.18 20.64
N PRO A 478 -16.27 7.05 20.54
CA PRO A 478 -16.88 5.73 20.69
C PRO A 478 -17.41 5.49 22.11
N VAL A 479 -16.79 6.11 23.13
CA VAL A 479 -17.24 6.02 24.53
C VAL A 479 -18.60 6.68 24.68
N TRP A 480 -18.78 7.90 24.16
CA TRP A 480 -20.07 8.58 24.16
C TRP A 480 -21.12 7.83 23.33
N GLY A 481 -20.71 7.21 22.22
CA GLY A 481 -21.59 6.33 21.45
C GLY A 481 -22.14 5.15 22.25
N LEU A 482 -21.33 4.53 23.13
CA LEU A 482 -21.77 3.47 24.04
C LEU A 482 -22.69 4.00 25.13
N VAL A 483 -22.31 5.09 25.80
CA VAL A 483 -23.09 5.68 26.91
C VAL A 483 -24.47 6.15 26.44
N THR A 484 -24.56 6.72 25.23
CA THR A 484 -25.83 7.18 24.64
C THR A 484 -26.66 6.05 24.01
N GLY A 485 -26.19 4.80 24.05
CA GLY A 485 -26.87 3.65 23.46
C GLY A 485 -26.92 3.64 21.92
N ARG A 486 -26.19 4.56 21.26
CA ARG A 486 -26.04 4.63 19.79
C ARG A 486 -25.09 3.56 19.25
N ILE A 487 -24.22 3.02 20.10
CA ILE A 487 -23.44 1.81 19.86
C ILE A 487 -23.97 0.72 20.79
N ARG A 488 -24.41 -0.40 20.22
CA ARG A 488 -24.90 -1.56 20.98
C ARG A 488 -24.01 -2.76 20.70
N LEU A 489 -23.50 -3.38 21.76
CA LEU A 489 -22.60 -4.53 21.69
C LEU A 489 -23.32 -5.81 22.13
N ALA A 490 -23.17 -6.90 21.37
CA ALA A 490 -23.58 -8.24 21.76
C ALA A 490 -22.40 -9.23 21.66
N GLY A 491 -22.49 -10.36 22.37
CA GLY A 491 -21.37 -11.32 22.49
C GLY A 491 -20.32 -10.86 23.51
N ARG A 492 -19.04 -11.15 23.23
CA ARG A 492 -17.87 -10.86 24.08
C ARG A 492 -17.49 -9.37 24.02
N ARG A 493 -18.29 -8.52 24.67
CA ARG A 493 -18.18 -7.04 24.64
C ARG A 493 -16.79 -6.48 24.95
N ARG A 494 -16.00 -7.17 25.80
CA ARG A 494 -14.62 -6.75 26.13
C ARG A 494 -13.70 -6.69 24.91
N LEU A 495 -14.00 -7.43 23.84
CA LEU A 495 -13.25 -7.39 22.58
C LEU A 495 -13.25 -5.99 21.94
N PHE A 496 -14.31 -5.20 22.15
CA PHE A 496 -14.40 -3.83 21.64
C PHE A 496 -13.32 -2.91 22.23
N LEU A 497 -12.80 -3.21 23.44
CA LEU A 497 -11.76 -2.40 24.08
C LEU A 497 -10.39 -2.54 23.41
N HIS A 498 -10.18 -3.57 22.57
CA HIS A 498 -8.94 -3.73 21.81
C HIS A 498 -8.90 -2.84 20.56
N PHE A 499 -10.06 -2.38 20.06
CA PHE A 499 -10.16 -1.64 18.79
C PHE A 499 -9.26 -0.40 18.72
N PRO A 500 -9.19 0.48 19.74
CA PRO A 500 -8.30 1.64 19.69
C PRO A 500 -6.82 1.28 19.54
N ARG A 501 -6.41 0.07 19.94
CA ARG A 501 -5.04 -0.43 19.80
C ARG A 501 -4.82 -1.10 18.44
N LEU A 502 -5.82 -1.83 17.94
CA LEU A 502 -5.77 -2.56 16.68
C LEU A 502 -5.95 -1.66 15.45
N PHE A 503 -6.78 -0.62 15.59
CA PHE A 503 -7.11 0.38 14.58
C PHE A 503 -6.92 1.77 15.20
N PRO A 504 -5.66 2.17 15.48
CA PRO A 504 -5.39 3.43 16.16
C PRO A 504 -5.84 4.58 15.29
N THR A 505 -6.77 5.37 15.83
CA THR A 505 -7.19 6.58 15.18
C THR A 505 -6.20 7.70 15.54
N GLU A 506 -5.76 7.91 16.78
CA GLU A 506 -4.69 8.88 17.13
C GLU A 506 -4.00 8.51 18.43
N ALA A 507 -2.73 8.86 18.61
CA ALA A 507 -2.04 8.70 19.88
C ALA A 507 -2.56 9.73 20.90
N PRO A 508 -2.84 9.35 22.16
CA PRO A 508 -3.25 10.30 23.19
C PRO A 508 -2.20 11.40 23.39
N SER A 509 -2.59 12.66 23.33
CA SER A 509 -1.69 13.82 23.45
C SER A 509 -1.73 14.52 24.82
N SER A 510 -2.52 14.00 25.76
CA SER A 510 -2.77 14.64 27.06
C SER A 510 -1.54 14.61 27.98
N THR A 511 -1.48 15.57 28.91
CA THR A 511 -0.45 15.63 29.96
C THR A 511 -0.42 14.34 30.78
N LEU A 512 -1.60 13.76 31.07
CA LEU A 512 -1.72 12.47 31.75
C LEU A 512 -1.09 11.33 30.94
N ALA A 513 -1.35 11.26 29.63
CA ALA A 513 -0.73 10.26 28.75
C ALA A 513 0.80 10.39 28.74
N ARG A 514 1.32 11.62 28.76
CA ARG A 514 2.75 11.91 28.87
C ARG A 514 3.34 11.43 30.20
N TRP A 515 2.68 11.68 31.33
CA TRP A 515 3.10 11.18 32.64
C TRP A 515 3.11 9.66 32.70
N VAL A 516 2.05 9.00 32.21
CA VAL A 516 1.96 7.54 32.14
C VAL A 516 3.09 6.95 31.28
N PHE A 517 3.40 7.58 30.14
CA PHE A 517 4.51 7.19 29.27
C PHE A 517 5.86 7.27 30.00
N LEU A 518 6.15 8.41 30.64
CA LEU A 518 7.40 8.61 31.38
C LEU A 518 7.53 7.63 32.56
N ALA A 519 6.44 7.39 33.30
CA ALA A 519 6.40 6.44 34.40
C ALA A 519 6.68 5.01 33.92
N ARG A 520 6.02 4.54 32.85
CA ARG A 520 6.26 3.22 32.25
C ARG A 520 7.70 3.04 31.80
N ARG A 521 8.28 4.02 31.10
CA ARG A 521 9.67 3.97 30.64
C ARG A 521 10.67 3.95 31.79
N SER A 522 10.39 4.68 32.86
CA SER A 522 11.21 4.71 34.08
C SER A 522 11.16 3.35 34.80
N PHE A 523 9.98 2.73 34.84
CA PHE A 523 9.79 1.40 35.40
C PHE A 523 10.47 0.30 34.54
N ALA A 524 10.36 0.38 33.21
CA ALA A 524 11.04 -0.52 32.29
C ALA A 524 12.58 -0.41 32.37
N ARG A 525 13.13 0.81 32.48
CA ARG A 525 14.57 1.03 32.73
C ARG A 525 15.04 0.42 34.05
N ARG A 526 14.25 0.57 35.12
CA ARG A 526 14.55 -0.03 36.44
C ARG A 526 14.46 -1.57 36.42
N ARG A 527 13.55 -2.15 35.62
CA ARG A 527 13.48 -3.61 35.41
C ARG A 527 14.65 -4.12 34.55
N GLY A 528 14.95 -3.44 33.45
CA GLY A 528 16.09 -3.77 32.59
C GLY A 528 17.42 -3.69 33.35
N SER A 529 17.60 -2.70 34.24
CA SER A 529 18.81 -2.61 35.06
C SER A 529 18.88 -3.72 36.12
N ARG A 530 17.74 -4.18 36.65
CA ARG A 530 17.65 -5.34 37.57
C ARG A 530 17.92 -6.67 36.86
N ASP A 531 17.44 -6.85 35.63
CA ASP A 531 17.72 -8.05 34.83
C ASP A 531 19.17 -8.10 34.35
N THR A 532 19.80 -6.96 34.04
CA THR A 532 21.24 -6.90 33.76
C THR A 532 22.10 -7.10 35.01
N ALA A 533 21.67 -6.61 36.18
CA ALA A 533 22.35 -6.85 37.44
C ALA A 533 22.24 -8.32 37.89
N SER A 534 21.07 -8.95 37.68
CA SER A 534 20.86 -10.38 37.94
C SER A 534 21.66 -11.28 36.99
N LYS A 535 21.81 -10.90 35.70
CA LYS A 535 22.69 -11.62 34.75
C LYS A 535 24.18 -11.39 34.95
N ALA A 536 24.59 -10.28 35.57
CA ALA A 536 25.97 -10.02 35.94
C ALA A 536 26.38 -10.73 37.24
N ALA A 537 25.44 -11.02 38.14
CA ALA A 537 25.66 -11.80 39.36
C ALA A 537 25.66 -13.33 39.13
N LEU A 538 25.37 -13.78 37.90
CA LEU A 538 25.34 -15.19 37.47
C LEU A 538 26.42 -15.50 36.41
N ARG A 539 27.48 -14.70 36.35
CA ARG A 539 28.67 -14.94 35.51
C ARG A 539 29.94 -14.93 36.32
#